data_AF-A0A950TNZ0-F1
#
_entry.id   AF-A0A950TNZ0-F1
#
_cell.length_a   1.000
_cell.length_b   1.000
_cell.length_c   1.000
_cell.angle_alpha   90.00
_cell.angle_beta   90.00
_cell.angle_gamma   90.00
#
_symmetry.space_group_name_H-M   'P 1'
#
loop_
_entity.id
_entity.type
_entity.pdbx_description
1 polymer ?
#
loop_
_entity_poly.entity_id
_entity_poly.type
_entity_poly.pdbx_seq_one_letter_code
_entity_poly.pdbx_strand_id
1 'polypeptide(L)'
;DNGVRPYISVDPLIRYAEKLSPGSVTALKAVNPPQAGQEQGENAEYNKLMQSDITPDQMISGASKLSSNYRSQIYNRASNKLLEQGNSVAARAVLEENFTDDAREQALANFDQQAAWKLINEGKFSDAEALINGLPAASRVNPLVQLANRVYSTNPKENKPYALTILDNARAVIGDHPDDNQEMSQLMEIVQSLTQMDPPRAFDVLERLVAQVNELSDAAVVLWAFQDRNAVRDGEFVITNGNVGGQFGFNATLLAQLSESDLDRAEKLVDSLSRPEVRVAARLQMLSTGLIRNQHITQLPISGRRFQMLID
;
A
#
# COMPACT_ATOMS: atom_id res chain seq x y z
N ASP A 1 30.50 10.12 3.12
CA ASP A 1 30.34 10.20 1.66
C ASP A 1 30.47 8.79 1.10
N ASN A 2 29.37 8.01 1.12
CA ASN A 2 29.37 6.58 0.83
C ASN A 2 29.18 6.36 -0.68
N GLY A 3 30.24 6.62 -1.45
CA GLY A 3 30.30 6.38 -2.88
C GLY A 3 30.33 4.89 -3.22
N VAL A 4 29.19 4.20 -3.14
CA VAL A 4 29.03 2.89 -3.77
C VAL A 4 28.97 3.13 -5.27
N ARG A 5 30.11 2.99 -5.95
CA ARG A 5 30.14 2.98 -7.42
C ARG A 5 29.33 1.77 -7.91
N PRO A 6 28.42 1.93 -8.87
CA PRO A 6 27.69 0.80 -9.43
C PRO A 6 28.69 -0.24 -9.96
N TYR A 7 28.50 -1.50 -9.57
CA TYR A 7 29.28 -2.61 -10.07
C TYR A 7 29.00 -2.76 -11.57
N ILE A 8 29.95 -2.35 -12.40
CA ILE A 8 29.92 -2.59 -13.83
C ILE A 8 30.75 -3.86 -14.06
N SER A 9 30.08 -4.97 -14.39
CA SER A 9 30.80 -6.17 -14.85
C SER A 9 31.59 -5.79 -16.09
N VAL A 10 32.90 -5.91 -16.00
CA VAL A 10 33.84 -5.65 -17.10
C VAL A 10 34.08 -6.90 -17.95
N ASP A 11 33.46 -8.03 -17.61
CA ASP A 11 33.64 -9.31 -18.32
C ASP A 11 33.28 -9.23 -19.81
N PRO A 12 32.19 -8.52 -20.22
CA PRO A 12 31.93 -8.30 -21.64
C PRO A 12 33.03 -7.46 -22.30
N LEU A 13 33.58 -6.48 -21.59
CA LEU A 13 34.62 -5.57 -22.09
C LEU A 13 35.98 -6.26 -22.21
N ILE A 14 36.30 -7.21 -21.33
CA ILE A 14 37.51 -8.02 -21.39
C ILE A 14 37.57 -8.80 -22.71
N ARG A 15 36.44 -9.40 -23.14
CA ARG A 15 36.37 -10.14 -24.42
C ARG A 15 36.65 -9.26 -25.64
N TYR A 16 36.24 -7.99 -25.60
CA TYR A 16 36.56 -7.04 -26.66
C TYR A 16 38.02 -6.57 -26.57
N ALA A 17 38.52 -6.33 -25.36
CA ALA A 17 39.91 -5.93 -25.13
C ALA A 17 40.91 -7.01 -25.56
N GLU A 18 40.61 -8.29 -25.34
CA GLU A 18 41.45 -9.41 -25.81
C GLU A 18 41.63 -9.42 -27.34
N LYS A 19 40.64 -8.96 -28.09
CA LYS A 19 40.70 -8.91 -29.56
C LYS A 19 41.28 -7.61 -30.10
N LEU A 20 40.98 -6.48 -29.46
CA LEU A 20 41.22 -5.14 -30.01
C LEU A 20 42.35 -4.38 -29.31
N SER A 21 42.66 -4.70 -28.05
CA SER A 21 43.73 -4.06 -27.28
C SER A 21 44.23 -4.98 -26.15
N PRO A 22 45.02 -6.02 -26.49
CA PRO A 22 45.42 -7.05 -25.51
C PRO A 22 46.18 -6.51 -24.30
N GLY A 23 46.94 -5.42 -24.47
CA GLY A 23 47.66 -4.76 -23.39
C GLY A 23 46.76 -4.12 -22.32
N SER A 24 45.49 -3.86 -22.64
CA SER A 24 44.51 -3.26 -21.72
C SER A 24 43.81 -4.28 -20.82
N VAL A 25 43.93 -5.58 -21.12
CA VAL A 25 43.24 -6.66 -20.38
C VAL A 25 43.66 -6.71 -18.91
N THR A 26 44.95 -6.53 -18.63
CA THR A 26 45.47 -6.53 -17.26
C THR A 26 44.95 -5.34 -16.46
N ALA A 27 44.88 -4.16 -17.08
CA ALA A 27 44.32 -2.96 -16.45
C ALA A 27 42.82 -3.10 -16.19
N LEU A 28 42.06 -3.67 -17.14
CA LEU A 28 40.62 -3.91 -16.97
C LEU A 28 40.33 -4.95 -15.88
N LYS A 29 41.13 -6.01 -15.77
CA LYS A 29 41.04 -6.99 -14.66
C LYS A 29 41.40 -6.38 -13.31
N ALA A 30 42.31 -5.40 -13.27
CA ALA A 30 42.68 -4.70 -12.04
C ALA A 30 41.59 -3.73 -11.54
N VAL A 31 40.75 -3.20 -12.43
CA VAL A 31 39.61 -2.34 -12.08
C VAL A 31 38.48 -3.13 -11.42
N ASN A 32 38.40 -4.45 -11.66
CA ASN A 32 37.41 -5.32 -11.03
C ASN A 32 38.01 -6.71 -10.73
N PRO A 33 38.75 -6.88 -9.61
CA PRO A 33 39.29 -8.18 -9.24
C PRO A 33 38.14 -9.17 -8.98
N PRO A 34 38.24 -10.43 -9.43
CA PRO A 34 37.17 -11.41 -9.28
C PRO A 34 36.84 -11.66 -7.80
N GLN A 35 35.66 -11.21 -7.36
CA GLN A 35 35.10 -11.45 -6.01
C GLN A 35 34.50 -12.85 -5.82
N ALA A 36 34.56 -13.71 -6.84
CA ALA A 36 33.80 -14.95 -6.94
C ALA A 36 34.00 -15.96 -5.78
N GLY A 37 35.11 -15.89 -5.03
CA GLY A 37 35.36 -16.78 -3.90
C GLY A 37 34.77 -16.31 -2.55
N GLN A 38 34.69 -15.00 -2.32
CA GLN A 38 34.13 -14.44 -1.08
C GLN A 38 32.60 -14.39 -1.13
N GLU A 39 32.02 -14.04 -2.29
CA GLU A 39 30.56 -14.03 -2.47
C GLU A 39 29.93 -15.42 -2.35
N GLN A 40 30.59 -16.47 -2.83
CA GLN A 40 30.08 -17.85 -2.69
C GLN A 40 30.08 -18.31 -1.23
N GLY A 41 31.09 -17.94 -0.44
CA GLY A 41 31.17 -18.26 0.98
C GLY A 41 30.19 -17.47 1.84
N GLU A 42 30.06 -16.16 1.59
CA GLU A 42 29.08 -15.31 2.27
C GLU A 42 27.64 -15.75 1.97
N ASN A 43 27.34 -16.10 0.71
CA ASN A 43 26.02 -16.62 0.33
C ASN A 43 25.69 -17.94 1.02
N ALA A 44 26.66 -18.85 1.18
CA ALA A 44 26.45 -20.11 1.88
C ALA A 44 26.15 -19.91 3.38
N GLU A 45 26.92 -19.05 4.06
CA GLU A 45 26.69 -18.75 5.49
C GLU A 45 25.36 -17.98 5.68
N TYR A 46 25.05 -17.02 4.81
CA TYR A 46 23.76 -16.33 4.82
C TYR A 46 22.59 -17.30 4.66
N ASN A 47 22.64 -18.19 3.66
CA ASN A 47 21.60 -19.18 3.41
C ASN A 47 21.42 -20.13 4.60
N LYS A 48 22.51 -20.50 5.28
CA LYS A 48 22.47 -21.30 6.50
C LYS A 48 21.76 -20.56 7.63
N LEU A 49 22.12 -19.30 7.90
CA LEU A 49 21.47 -18.50 8.96
C LEU A 49 20.01 -18.16 8.64
N MET A 50 19.62 -18.23 7.37
CA MET A 50 18.25 -18.08 6.89
C MET A 50 17.42 -19.38 6.96
N GLN A 51 17.90 -20.46 7.57
CA GLN A 51 17.09 -21.65 7.82
C GLN A 51 16.14 -21.43 9.03
N SER A 52 14.99 -22.12 9.03
CA SER A 52 13.91 -21.88 10.01
C SER A 52 14.24 -22.37 11.42
N ASP A 53 15.10 -23.39 11.53
CA ASP A 53 15.53 -24.05 12.76
C ASP A 53 16.62 -23.27 13.52
N ILE A 54 17.34 -22.35 12.87
CA ILE A 54 18.39 -21.53 13.49
C ILE A 54 17.82 -20.64 14.59
N THR A 55 18.43 -20.64 15.77
CA THR A 55 17.98 -19.82 16.90
C THR A 55 18.36 -18.34 16.71
N PRO A 56 17.66 -17.39 17.38
CA PRO A 56 18.05 -15.98 17.34
C PRO A 56 19.52 -15.75 17.74
N ASP A 57 20.02 -16.41 18.78
CA ASP A 57 21.41 -16.27 19.22
C ASP A 57 22.42 -16.76 18.16
N GLN A 58 22.08 -17.84 17.45
CA GLN A 58 22.89 -18.35 16.34
C GLN A 58 22.88 -17.38 15.15
N MET A 59 21.74 -16.73 14.87
CA MET A 59 21.64 -15.68 13.86
C MET A 59 22.54 -14.49 14.23
N ILE A 60 22.43 -13.98 15.46
CA ILE A 60 23.17 -12.80 15.93
C ILE A 60 24.68 -13.06 15.92
N SER A 61 25.14 -14.20 16.44
CA SER A 61 26.56 -14.56 16.47
C SER A 61 27.14 -14.80 15.07
N GLY A 62 26.36 -15.42 14.17
CA GLY A 62 26.76 -15.68 12.79
C GLY A 62 26.80 -14.44 11.90
N ALA A 63 25.97 -13.42 12.18
CA ALA A 63 25.83 -12.22 11.36
C ALA A 63 27.12 -11.39 11.23
N SER A 64 28.02 -11.48 12.22
CA SER A 64 29.32 -10.79 12.23
C SER A 64 30.23 -11.17 11.05
N LYS A 65 30.03 -12.37 10.46
CA LYS A 65 30.80 -12.89 9.33
C LYS A 65 30.30 -12.42 7.97
N LEU A 66 29.14 -11.75 7.93
CA LEU A 66 28.49 -11.31 6.70
C LEU A 66 28.80 -9.85 6.40
N SER A 67 28.76 -9.47 5.12
CA SER A 67 28.76 -8.08 4.69
C SER A 67 27.54 -7.31 5.20
N SER A 68 27.63 -5.97 5.21
CA SER A 68 26.66 -5.10 5.89
C SER A 68 25.21 -5.33 5.46
N ASN A 69 24.94 -5.60 4.19
CA ASN A 69 23.57 -5.81 3.70
C ASN A 69 22.96 -7.11 4.25
N TYR A 70 23.67 -8.24 4.10
CA TYR A 70 23.21 -9.53 4.62
C TYR A 70 23.11 -9.52 6.15
N ARG A 71 24.05 -8.85 6.82
CA ARG A 71 24.06 -8.70 8.27
C ARG A 71 22.78 -8.01 8.78
N SER A 72 22.39 -6.88 8.18
CA SER A 72 21.15 -6.17 8.53
C SER A 72 19.92 -7.06 8.37
N GLN A 73 19.86 -7.88 7.31
CA GLN A 73 18.75 -8.81 7.09
C GLN A 73 18.69 -9.91 8.16
N ILE A 74 19.84 -10.43 8.59
CA ILE A 74 19.91 -11.43 9.66
C ILE A 74 19.47 -10.84 11.01
N TYR A 75 19.87 -9.61 11.36
CA TYR A 75 19.43 -8.99 12.61
C TYR A 75 17.92 -8.70 12.63
N ASN A 76 17.36 -8.22 11.51
CA ASN A 76 15.90 -8.06 11.38
C ASN A 76 15.17 -9.40 11.59
N ARG A 77 15.68 -10.48 10.99
CA ARG A 77 15.09 -11.81 11.16
C ARG A 77 15.21 -12.34 12.59
N ALA A 78 16.35 -12.15 13.24
CA ALA A 78 16.57 -12.54 14.63
C ALA A 78 15.60 -11.80 15.57
N SER A 79 15.44 -10.49 15.36
CA SER A 79 14.46 -9.65 16.07
C SER A 79 13.03 -10.17 15.87
N ASN A 80 12.59 -10.41 14.63
CA ASN A 80 11.26 -10.93 14.35
C ASN A 80 11.01 -12.29 15.02
N LYS A 81 11.99 -13.19 15.01
CA LYS A 81 11.87 -14.51 15.66
C LYS A 81 11.76 -14.39 17.20
N LEU A 82 12.50 -13.45 17.81
CA LEU A 82 12.35 -13.14 19.24
C LEU A 82 10.97 -12.56 19.55
N LEU A 83 10.44 -11.69 18.68
CA LEU A 83 9.09 -11.15 18.81
C LEU A 83 8.03 -12.25 18.73
N GLU A 84 8.14 -13.19 17.79
CA GLU A 84 7.26 -14.35 17.67
C GLU A 84 7.26 -15.18 18.96
N GLN A 85 8.44 -15.41 19.55
CA GLN A 85 8.63 -16.10 20.83
C GLN A 85 8.11 -15.31 22.06
N GLY A 86 7.61 -14.09 21.86
CA GLY A 86 7.09 -13.23 22.94
C GLY A 86 8.17 -12.42 23.66
N ASN A 87 9.42 -12.50 23.22
CA ASN A 87 10.55 -11.78 23.81
C ASN A 87 10.77 -10.41 23.11
N SER A 88 9.77 -9.53 23.22
CA SER A 88 9.77 -8.22 22.55
C SER A 88 10.95 -7.32 23.00
N VAL A 89 11.32 -7.38 24.29
CA VAL A 89 12.44 -6.60 24.83
C VAL A 89 13.77 -7.03 24.19
N ALA A 90 14.05 -8.34 24.12
CA ALA A 90 15.26 -8.81 23.46
C ALA A 90 15.24 -8.54 21.96
N ALA A 91 14.06 -8.68 21.32
CA ALA A 91 13.91 -8.38 19.90
C ALA A 91 14.26 -6.92 19.57
N ARG A 92 13.81 -5.97 20.40
CA ARG A 92 14.15 -4.54 20.25
C ARG A 92 15.65 -4.29 20.48
N ALA A 93 16.21 -4.89 21.53
CA ALA A 93 17.63 -4.74 21.86
C ALA A 93 18.55 -5.16 20.70
N VAL A 94 18.22 -6.25 19.99
CA VAL A 94 18.97 -6.67 18.78
C VAL A 94 19.03 -5.55 17.74
N LEU A 95 17.94 -4.81 17.52
CA LEU A 95 17.93 -3.72 16.55
C LEU A 95 18.67 -2.48 17.08
N GLU A 96 18.52 -2.16 18.37
CA GLU A 96 19.18 -1.01 19.00
C GLU A 96 20.71 -1.13 19.03
N GLU A 97 21.22 -2.34 19.28
CA GLU A 97 22.66 -2.62 19.41
C GLU A 97 23.37 -2.77 18.05
N ASN A 98 22.64 -3.18 17.01
CA ASN A 98 23.25 -3.59 15.74
C ASN A 98 22.98 -2.65 14.56
N PHE A 99 22.13 -1.63 14.74
CA PHE A 99 21.90 -0.57 13.76
C PHE A 99 22.28 0.80 14.34
N THR A 100 22.63 1.74 13.47
CA THR A 100 22.97 3.12 13.84
C THR A 100 22.04 4.10 13.13
N ASP A 101 21.84 5.26 13.77
CA ASP A 101 21.16 6.43 13.18
C ASP A 101 19.84 6.09 12.47
N ASP A 102 19.64 6.59 11.26
CA ASP A 102 18.44 6.42 10.44
C ASP A 102 18.08 4.94 10.20
N ALA A 103 19.09 4.08 10.02
CA ALA A 103 18.87 2.65 9.80
C ALA A 103 18.26 1.98 11.05
N ARG A 104 18.63 2.46 12.25
CA ARG A 104 18.02 1.99 13.50
C ARG A 104 16.59 2.48 13.64
N GLU A 105 16.34 3.75 13.35
CA GLU A 105 14.99 4.31 13.41
C GLU A 105 14.04 3.56 12.47
N GLN A 106 14.47 3.32 11.23
CA GLN A 106 13.68 2.56 10.26
C GLN A 106 13.46 1.10 10.70
N ALA A 107 14.50 0.43 11.21
CA ALA A 107 14.38 -0.94 11.72
C ALA A 107 13.40 -1.02 12.90
N LEU A 108 13.49 -0.07 13.84
CA LEU A 108 12.58 0.01 14.98
C LEU A 108 11.15 0.33 14.58
N ALA A 109 10.93 1.24 13.62
CA ALA A 109 9.59 1.52 13.11
C ALA A 109 8.95 0.29 12.46
N ASN A 110 9.71 -0.45 11.64
CA ASN A 110 9.27 -1.71 11.03
C ASN A 110 8.98 -2.79 12.08
N PHE A 111 9.78 -2.85 13.15
CA PHE A 111 9.56 -3.75 14.27
C PHE A 111 8.29 -3.39 15.05
N ASP A 112 8.11 -2.12 15.41
CA ASP A 112 6.96 -1.63 16.16
C ASP A 112 5.66 -1.83 15.37
N GLN A 113 5.70 -1.69 14.04
CA GLN A 113 4.57 -2.05 13.18
C GLN A 113 4.22 -3.54 13.25
N GLN A 114 5.21 -4.44 13.20
CA GLN A 114 4.99 -5.89 13.33
C GLN A 114 4.48 -6.28 14.72
N ALA A 115 5.04 -5.67 15.77
CA ALA A 115 4.59 -5.88 17.14
C ALA A 115 3.15 -5.41 17.33
N ALA A 116 2.77 -4.25 16.77
CA ALA A 116 1.39 -3.79 16.75
C ALA A 116 0.46 -4.78 16.03
N TRP A 117 0.85 -5.32 14.86
CA TRP A 117 0.08 -6.37 14.17
C TRP A 117 -0.19 -7.59 15.03
N LYS A 118 0.84 -8.06 15.73
CA LYS A 118 0.70 -9.19 16.65
C LYS A 118 -0.30 -8.88 17.76
N LEU A 119 -0.20 -7.72 18.40
CA LEU A 119 -1.12 -7.30 19.47
C LEU A 119 -2.56 -7.14 18.97
N ILE A 120 -2.76 -6.59 17.77
CA ILE A 120 -4.07 -6.50 17.10
C ILE A 120 -4.69 -7.89 16.93
N ASN A 121 -3.90 -8.87 16.47
CA ASN A 121 -4.36 -10.24 16.27
C ASN A 121 -4.66 -10.96 17.59
N GLU A 122 -3.91 -10.66 18.65
CA GLU A 122 -4.13 -11.15 20.02
C GLU A 122 -5.30 -10.46 20.74
N GLY A 123 -5.90 -9.42 20.17
CA GLY A 123 -6.97 -8.65 20.80
C GLY A 123 -6.51 -7.64 21.86
N LYS A 124 -5.20 -7.39 21.96
CA LYS A 124 -4.60 -6.42 22.89
C LYS A 124 -4.62 -5.01 22.28
N PHE A 125 -5.82 -4.48 22.05
CA PHE A 125 -6.02 -3.28 21.24
C PHE A 125 -5.40 -2.01 21.83
N SER A 126 -5.45 -1.82 23.15
CA SER A 126 -4.84 -0.64 23.80
C SER A 126 -3.32 -0.65 23.68
N ASP A 127 -2.69 -1.82 23.84
CA ASP A 127 -1.23 -1.95 23.72
C ASP A 127 -0.80 -1.75 22.25
N ALA A 128 -1.59 -2.25 21.31
CA ALA A 128 -1.37 -2.02 19.88
C ALA A 128 -1.46 -0.53 19.53
N GLU A 129 -2.48 0.17 20.02
CA GLU A 129 -2.65 1.61 19.79
C GLU A 129 -1.45 2.40 20.34
N ALA A 130 -0.97 2.06 21.54
CA ALA A 130 0.19 2.71 22.14
C ALA A 130 1.45 2.55 21.28
N LEU A 131 1.70 1.35 20.73
CA LEU A 131 2.82 1.14 19.80
C LEU A 131 2.65 1.93 18.51
N ILE A 132 1.44 1.94 17.93
CA ILE A 132 1.17 2.68 16.69
C ILE A 132 1.38 4.18 16.89
N ASN A 133 0.96 4.72 18.03
CA ASN A 133 1.16 6.13 18.36
C ASN A 133 2.64 6.51 18.55
N GLY A 134 3.52 5.53 18.80
CA GLY A 134 4.97 5.72 18.84
C GLY A 134 5.63 5.78 17.46
N LEU A 135 4.98 5.30 16.39
CA LEU A 135 5.54 5.31 15.04
C LEU A 135 5.71 6.75 14.50
N PRO A 136 6.53 6.97 13.45
CA PRO A 136 6.51 8.23 12.71
C PRO A 136 5.12 8.52 12.14
N ALA A 137 4.69 9.78 12.13
CA ALA A 137 3.33 10.18 11.75
C ALA A 137 2.88 9.58 10.39
N ALA A 138 3.74 9.66 9.37
CA ALA A 138 3.49 9.12 8.03
C ALA A 138 3.21 7.61 8.00
N SER A 139 3.62 6.86 9.02
CA SER A 139 3.44 5.41 9.13
C SER A 139 2.27 5.00 10.03
N ARG A 140 1.55 5.95 10.65
CA ARG A 140 0.48 5.64 11.63
C ARG A 140 -0.85 5.29 11.00
N VAL A 141 -1.20 5.90 9.87
CA VAL A 141 -2.57 5.86 9.34
C VAL A 141 -3.05 4.42 9.08
N ASN A 142 -2.33 3.66 8.25
CA ASN A 142 -2.78 2.33 7.85
C ASN A 142 -2.88 1.36 9.05
N PRO A 143 -1.93 1.33 10.01
CA PRO A 143 -2.09 0.58 11.26
C PRO A 143 -3.31 1.01 12.09
N LEU A 144 -3.59 2.31 12.22
CA LEU A 144 -4.77 2.81 12.94
C LEU A 144 -6.07 2.36 12.27
N VAL A 145 -6.18 2.48 10.94
CA VAL A 145 -7.38 2.04 10.19
C VAL A 145 -7.66 0.56 10.40
N GLN A 146 -6.63 -0.27 10.31
CA GLN A 146 -6.74 -1.70 10.52
C GLN A 146 -7.03 -2.07 11.99
N LEU A 147 -6.43 -1.35 12.96
CA LEU A 147 -6.78 -1.49 14.38
C LEU A 147 -8.28 -1.18 14.58
N ALA A 148 -8.78 -0.07 14.04
CA ALA A 148 -10.19 0.30 14.12
C ALA A 148 -11.11 -0.78 13.52
N ASN A 149 -10.76 -1.30 12.34
CA ASN A 149 -11.51 -2.38 11.69
C ASN A 149 -11.51 -3.67 12.53
N ARG A 150 -10.38 -4.03 13.16
CA ARG A 150 -10.29 -5.20 14.02
C ARG A 150 -11.08 -5.03 15.32
N VAL A 151 -10.96 -3.87 15.95
CA VAL A 151 -11.72 -3.48 17.15
C VAL A 151 -13.23 -3.57 16.86
N TYR A 152 -13.69 -2.95 15.76
CA TYR A 152 -15.08 -2.97 15.35
C TYR A 152 -15.58 -4.39 15.07
N SER A 153 -14.86 -5.16 14.25
CA SER A 153 -15.30 -6.51 13.85
C SER A 153 -15.41 -7.51 15.02
N THR A 154 -14.69 -7.28 16.12
CA THR A 154 -14.73 -8.16 17.30
C THR A 154 -16.04 -8.04 18.08
N ASN A 155 -16.56 -6.82 18.28
CA ASN A 155 -17.85 -6.57 18.90
C ASN A 155 -18.44 -5.24 18.38
N PRO A 156 -19.12 -5.25 17.21
CA PRO A 156 -19.51 -4.01 16.52
C PRO A 156 -20.37 -3.06 17.36
N LYS A 157 -21.23 -3.58 18.24
CA LYS A 157 -22.13 -2.74 19.03
C LYS A 157 -21.42 -1.99 20.14
N GLU A 158 -20.55 -2.69 20.87
CA GLU A 158 -19.84 -2.13 22.02
C GLU A 158 -18.60 -1.34 21.60
N ASN A 159 -17.88 -1.83 20.59
CA ASN A 159 -16.59 -1.28 20.19
C ASN A 159 -16.68 -0.16 19.15
N LYS A 160 -17.87 0.09 18.56
CA LYS A 160 -18.04 1.16 17.56
C LYS A 160 -17.53 2.52 18.03
N PRO A 161 -17.87 3.04 19.23
CA PRO A 161 -17.36 4.33 19.69
C PRO A 161 -15.83 4.39 19.74
N TYR A 162 -15.19 3.32 20.20
CA TYR A 162 -13.73 3.25 20.28
C TYR A 162 -13.09 3.15 18.89
N ALA A 163 -13.63 2.32 18.00
CA ALA A 163 -13.17 2.24 16.61
C ALA A 163 -13.26 3.59 15.88
N LEU A 164 -14.34 4.35 16.10
CA LEU A 164 -14.50 5.69 15.53
C LEU A 164 -13.45 6.67 16.06
N THR A 165 -13.12 6.64 17.34
CA THR A 165 -12.02 7.45 17.90
C THR A 165 -10.68 7.12 17.25
N ILE A 166 -10.39 5.84 17.01
CA ILE A 166 -9.16 5.42 16.32
C ILE A 166 -9.14 5.96 14.87
N LEU A 167 -10.27 5.95 14.16
CA LEU A 167 -10.37 6.54 12.82
C LEU A 167 -10.23 8.07 12.84
N ASP A 168 -10.76 8.74 13.86
CA ASP A 168 -10.58 10.19 14.04
C ASP A 168 -9.09 10.52 14.27
N ASN A 169 -8.37 9.70 15.04
CA ASN A 169 -6.92 9.80 15.21
C ASN A 169 -6.17 9.58 13.89
N ALA A 170 -6.58 8.59 13.09
CA ALA A 170 -5.99 8.33 11.77
C ALA A 170 -6.18 9.52 10.81
N ARG A 171 -7.39 10.11 10.80
CA ARG A 171 -7.70 11.28 9.98
C ARG A 171 -6.93 12.51 10.43
N ALA A 172 -6.74 12.71 11.73
CA ALA A 172 -5.98 13.85 12.26
C ALA A 172 -4.51 13.87 11.79
N VAL A 173 -3.95 12.73 11.41
CA VAL A 173 -2.59 12.64 10.83
C VAL A 173 -2.55 13.19 9.40
N ILE A 174 -3.59 12.94 8.61
CA ILE A 174 -3.69 13.40 7.20
C ILE A 174 -4.19 14.85 7.14
N GLY A 175 -5.15 15.20 8.00
CA GLY A 175 -5.89 16.45 7.90
C GLY A 175 -7.16 16.33 7.05
N ASP A 176 -7.70 17.48 6.66
CA ASP A 176 -8.96 17.57 5.89
C ASP A 176 -8.75 17.60 4.37
N HIS A 177 -7.54 17.90 3.92
CA HIS A 177 -7.19 18.04 2.50
C HIS A 177 -5.91 17.24 2.25
N PRO A 178 -5.98 16.09 1.58
CA PRO A 178 -4.80 15.31 1.24
C PRO A 178 -3.94 16.08 0.22
N ASP A 179 -2.64 16.20 0.48
CA ASP A 179 -1.69 16.93 -0.35
C ASP A 179 -1.14 16.08 -1.50
N ASP A 180 -1.17 14.74 -1.37
CA ASP A 180 -0.67 13.81 -2.39
C ASP A 180 -1.55 12.56 -2.57
N ASN A 181 -1.14 11.69 -3.50
CA ASN A 181 -1.86 10.45 -3.81
C ASN A 181 -1.87 9.45 -2.65
N GLN A 182 -0.82 9.44 -1.82
CA GLN A 182 -0.72 8.53 -0.69
C GLN A 182 -1.73 8.95 0.38
N GLU A 183 -1.76 10.23 0.73
CA GLU A 183 -2.72 10.79 1.68
C GLU A 183 -4.17 10.64 1.20
N MET A 184 -4.42 10.87 -0.10
CA MET A 184 -5.75 10.64 -0.69
C MET A 184 -6.16 9.16 -0.57
N SER A 185 -5.25 8.23 -0.86
CA SER A 185 -5.52 6.79 -0.73
C SER A 185 -5.81 6.40 0.71
N GLN A 186 -5.01 6.91 1.64
CA GLN A 186 -5.17 6.73 3.08
C GLN A 186 -6.51 7.28 3.60
N LEU A 187 -6.91 8.47 3.15
CA LEU A 187 -8.19 9.06 3.51
C LEU A 187 -9.34 8.22 2.98
N MET A 188 -9.24 7.66 1.77
CA MET A 188 -10.27 6.76 1.24
C MET A 188 -10.34 5.42 1.99
N GLU A 189 -9.22 4.90 2.51
CA GLU A 189 -9.26 3.75 3.42
C GLU A 189 -10.05 4.09 4.71
N ILE A 190 -9.86 5.29 5.27
CA ILE A 190 -10.65 5.77 6.42
C ILE A 190 -12.13 5.87 6.05
N VAL A 191 -12.47 6.47 4.90
CA VAL A 191 -13.85 6.58 4.42
C VAL A 191 -14.48 5.20 4.25
N GLN A 192 -13.75 4.25 3.66
CA GLN A 192 -14.22 2.87 3.48
C GLN A 192 -14.55 2.19 4.82
N SER A 193 -13.75 2.44 5.86
CA SER A 193 -14.05 1.99 7.22
C SER A 193 -15.27 2.70 7.80
N LEU A 194 -15.38 4.02 7.63
CA LEU A 194 -16.53 4.81 8.08
C LEU A 194 -17.83 4.35 7.41
N THR A 195 -17.83 3.95 6.15
CA THR A 195 -19.04 3.47 5.46
C THR A 195 -19.70 2.29 6.18
N GLN A 196 -18.93 1.46 6.89
CA GLN A 196 -19.48 0.33 7.65
C GLN A 196 -19.85 0.69 9.10
N MET A 197 -19.20 1.71 9.67
CA MET A 197 -19.32 2.06 11.08
C MET A 197 -20.26 3.25 11.30
N ASP A 198 -20.11 4.31 10.50
CA ASP A 198 -20.83 5.58 10.56
C ASP A 198 -20.98 6.19 9.15
N PRO A 199 -21.94 5.69 8.33
CA PRO A 199 -22.16 6.19 6.96
C PRO A 199 -22.37 7.71 6.86
N PRO A 200 -23.13 8.38 7.75
CA PRO A 200 -23.24 9.83 7.74
C PRO A 200 -21.89 10.56 7.76
N ARG A 201 -20.94 10.12 8.59
CA ARG A 201 -19.58 10.69 8.62
C ARG A 201 -18.79 10.39 7.35
N ALA A 202 -18.95 9.21 6.77
CA ALA A 202 -18.31 8.86 5.49
C ALA A 202 -18.76 9.82 4.38
N PHE A 203 -20.07 10.13 4.31
CA PHE A 203 -20.58 11.15 3.40
C PHE A 203 -19.99 12.54 3.67
N ASP A 204 -19.94 12.98 4.93
CA ASP A 204 -19.39 14.30 5.27
C ASP A 204 -17.93 14.47 4.82
N VAL A 205 -17.15 13.39 4.80
CA VAL A 205 -15.77 13.41 4.29
C VAL A 205 -15.77 13.48 2.76
N LEU A 206 -16.53 12.60 2.09
CA LEU A 206 -16.57 12.57 0.62
C LEU A 206 -17.08 13.89 0.03
N GLU A 207 -18.14 14.47 0.59
CA GLU A 207 -18.72 15.74 0.14
C GLU A 207 -17.70 16.89 0.16
N ARG A 208 -16.79 16.92 1.13
CA ARG A 208 -15.70 17.90 1.19
C ARG A 208 -14.64 17.66 0.12
N LEU A 209 -14.40 16.40 -0.25
CA LEU A 209 -13.40 16.03 -1.24
C LEU A 209 -13.87 16.19 -2.69
N VAL A 210 -15.17 16.31 -2.96
CA VAL A 210 -15.73 16.42 -4.33
C VAL A 210 -15.03 17.50 -5.15
N ALA A 211 -14.83 18.69 -4.57
CA ALA A 211 -14.21 19.80 -5.29
C ALA A 211 -12.78 19.45 -5.75
N GLN A 212 -11.97 18.88 -4.85
CA GLN A 212 -10.61 18.45 -5.15
C GLN A 212 -10.59 17.29 -6.15
N VAL A 213 -11.49 16.32 -6.01
CA VAL A 213 -11.62 15.19 -6.96
C VAL A 213 -11.98 15.67 -8.36
N ASN A 214 -12.87 16.66 -8.48
CA ASN A 214 -13.25 17.26 -9.76
C ASN A 214 -12.06 17.97 -10.40
N GLU A 215 -11.34 18.80 -9.64
CA GLU A 215 -10.15 19.51 -10.11
C GLU A 215 -9.05 18.55 -10.60
N LEU A 216 -8.73 17.53 -9.80
CA LEU A 216 -7.74 16.51 -10.15
C LEU A 216 -8.16 15.70 -11.37
N SER A 217 -9.44 15.36 -11.48
CA SER A 217 -9.99 14.63 -12.63
C SER A 217 -9.87 15.44 -13.92
N ASP A 218 -10.21 16.73 -13.89
CA ASP A 218 -10.10 17.60 -15.06
C ASP A 218 -8.64 17.79 -15.49
N ALA A 219 -7.72 17.95 -14.53
CA ALA A 219 -6.28 18.02 -14.80
C ALA A 219 -5.74 16.71 -15.38
N ALA A 220 -6.16 15.56 -14.86
CA ALA A 220 -5.72 14.24 -15.30
C ALA A 220 -6.12 13.95 -16.76
N VAL A 221 -7.31 14.37 -17.18
CA VAL A 221 -7.76 14.20 -18.56
C VAL A 221 -6.82 14.91 -19.53
N VAL A 222 -6.43 16.15 -19.22
CA VAL A 222 -5.50 16.92 -20.06
C VAL A 222 -4.15 16.23 -20.13
N LEU A 223 -3.63 15.78 -18.99
CA LEU A 223 -2.34 15.12 -18.92
C LEU A 223 -2.33 13.77 -19.66
N TRP A 224 -3.34 12.93 -19.45
CA TRP A 224 -3.40 11.60 -20.06
C TRP A 224 -3.78 11.64 -21.53
N ALA A 225 -4.59 12.60 -21.99
CA ALA A 225 -4.80 12.81 -23.41
C ALA A 225 -3.47 13.04 -24.17
N PHE A 226 -2.48 13.62 -23.50
CA PHE A 226 -1.14 13.79 -24.03
C PHE A 226 -0.26 12.53 -23.91
N GLN A 227 -0.29 11.85 -22.76
CA GLN A 227 0.63 10.75 -22.44
C GLN A 227 0.14 9.36 -22.88
N ASP A 228 -1.16 9.08 -22.79
CA ASP A 228 -1.78 7.79 -23.07
C ASP A 228 -3.13 7.95 -23.76
N ARG A 229 -3.14 7.82 -25.08
CA ARG A 229 -4.36 7.87 -25.91
C ARG A 229 -5.35 6.74 -25.62
N ASN A 230 -4.96 5.71 -24.86
CA ASN A 230 -5.87 4.65 -24.46
C ASN A 230 -6.58 4.95 -23.14
N ALA A 231 -6.06 5.88 -22.34
CA ALA A 231 -6.66 6.30 -21.08
C ALA A 231 -7.77 7.36 -21.27
N VAL A 232 -7.64 8.20 -22.30
CA VAL A 232 -8.60 9.26 -22.63
C VAL A 232 -8.96 9.20 -24.12
N ARG A 233 -10.26 9.21 -24.43
CA ARG A 233 -10.78 9.25 -25.80
C ARG A 233 -11.81 10.37 -25.91
N ASP A 234 -11.67 11.23 -26.91
CA ASP A 234 -12.58 12.36 -27.16
C ASP A 234 -12.81 13.26 -25.93
N GLY A 235 -11.78 13.38 -25.10
CA GLY A 235 -11.82 14.18 -23.87
C GLY A 235 -12.52 13.49 -22.71
N GLU A 236 -12.85 12.20 -22.79
CA GLU A 236 -13.48 11.38 -21.74
C GLU A 236 -12.54 10.27 -21.25
N PHE A 237 -12.64 9.87 -19.98
CA PHE A 237 -11.92 8.70 -19.49
C PHE A 237 -12.44 7.42 -20.14
N VAL A 238 -11.52 6.56 -20.59
CA VAL A 238 -11.88 5.23 -21.06
C VAL A 238 -12.18 4.33 -19.86
N ILE A 239 -13.46 3.99 -19.70
CA ILE A 239 -13.93 3.12 -18.62
C ILE A 239 -13.44 1.69 -18.88
N THR A 240 -12.59 1.16 -17.99
CA THR A 240 -12.08 -0.21 -18.08
C THR A 240 -12.54 -1.00 -16.85
N ASN A 241 -13.19 -2.15 -17.06
CA ASN A 241 -13.70 -3.03 -16.00
C ASN A 241 -14.65 -2.35 -14.99
N GLY A 242 -15.43 -1.35 -15.43
CA GLY A 242 -16.35 -0.61 -14.54
C GLY A 242 -15.65 0.30 -13.53
N ASN A 243 -14.31 0.38 -13.57
CA ASN A 243 -13.54 1.33 -12.80
C ASN A 243 -13.42 2.62 -13.61
N VAL A 244 -13.99 3.70 -13.09
CA VAL A 244 -13.83 5.03 -13.67
C VAL A 244 -13.04 5.84 -12.67
N GLY A 245 -11.83 6.25 -13.06
CA GLY A 245 -11.08 7.20 -12.25
C GLY A 245 -10.62 6.65 -10.89
N GLY A 246 -10.32 5.35 -10.79
CA GLY A 246 -9.66 4.76 -9.61
C GLY A 246 -8.33 5.41 -9.22
N GLN A 247 -7.88 6.46 -9.93
CA GLN A 247 -6.70 7.26 -9.64
C GLN A 247 -6.87 8.28 -8.50
N PHE A 248 -8.09 8.72 -8.16
CA PHE A 248 -8.31 9.72 -7.09
C PHE A 248 -9.17 9.20 -5.95
N GLY A 249 -9.18 7.87 -5.79
CA GLY A 249 -9.80 7.24 -4.63
C GLY A 249 -11.33 7.18 -4.65
N PHE A 250 -11.98 7.77 -5.66
CA PHE A 250 -13.42 7.63 -5.87
C PHE A 250 -13.74 6.23 -6.41
N ASN A 251 -14.08 5.31 -5.50
CA ASN A 251 -14.41 3.93 -5.85
C ASN A 251 -15.93 3.79 -6.00
N ALA A 252 -16.39 3.35 -7.17
CA ALA A 252 -17.81 3.12 -7.40
C ALA A 252 -18.44 2.08 -6.43
N THR A 253 -17.63 1.17 -5.88
CA THR A 253 -18.06 0.21 -4.83
C THR A 253 -18.40 0.92 -3.52
N LEU A 254 -17.64 1.96 -3.17
CA LEU A 254 -17.86 2.76 -1.96
C LEU A 254 -19.21 3.47 -2.02
N LEU A 255 -19.53 4.07 -3.18
CA LEU A 255 -20.82 4.72 -3.42
C LEU A 255 -21.98 3.74 -3.38
N ALA A 256 -21.79 2.53 -3.92
CA ALA A 256 -22.82 1.49 -3.83
C ALA A 256 -23.13 1.13 -2.37
N GLN A 257 -22.12 0.95 -1.52
CA GLN A 257 -22.32 0.69 -0.09
C GLN A 257 -23.00 1.86 0.62
N LEU A 258 -22.61 3.10 0.32
CA LEU A 258 -23.25 4.29 0.88
C LEU A 258 -24.70 4.42 0.43
N SER A 259 -25.02 4.04 -0.82
CA SER A 259 -26.38 4.06 -1.34
C SER A 259 -27.33 3.07 -0.64
N GLU A 260 -26.79 2.00 -0.03
CA GLU A 260 -27.57 1.10 0.83
C GLU A 260 -28.00 1.79 2.12
N SER A 261 -27.25 2.81 2.58
CA SER A 261 -27.55 3.56 3.80
C SER A 261 -28.42 4.81 3.56
N ASP A 262 -28.15 5.55 2.49
CA ASP A 262 -28.89 6.76 2.10
C ASP A 262 -28.73 6.98 0.58
N LEU A 263 -29.70 6.47 -0.19
CA LEU A 263 -29.69 6.57 -1.64
C LEU A 263 -29.78 8.02 -2.13
N ASP A 264 -30.59 8.86 -1.49
CA ASP A 264 -30.80 10.25 -1.91
C ASP A 264 -29.52 11.07 -1.74
N ARG A 265 -28.80 10.85 -0.64
CA ARG A 265 -27.50 11.51 -0.41
C ARG A 265 -26.41 10.96 -1.33
N ALA A 266 -26.42 9.65 -1.61
CA ALA A 266 -25.52 9.05 -2.59
C ALA A 266 -25.73 9.61 -4.01
N GLU A 267 -26.98 9.77 -4.46
CA GLU A 267 -27.27 10.39 -5.76
C GLU A 267 -26.82 11.85 -5.82
N LYS A 268 -27.04 12.64 -4.75
CA LYS A 268 -26.54 14.02 -4.67
C LYS A 268 -25.02 14.09 -4.76
N LEU A 269 -24.32 13.18 -4.07
CA LEU A 269 -22.87 13.06 -4.15
C LEU A 269 -22.42 12.73 -5.58
N VAL A 270 -23.10 11.81 -6.26
CA VAL A 270 -22.83 11.50 -7.67
C VAL A 270 -23.10 12.71 -8.57
N ASP A 271 -24.19 13.44 -8.38
CA ASP A 271 -24.52 14.64 -9.16
C ASP A 271 -23.48 15.75 -9.02
N SER A 272 -22.78 15.80 -7.89
CA SER A 272 -21.74 16.79 -7.64
C SER A 272 -20.42 16.53 -8.38
N LEU A 273 -20.23 15.34 -8.95
CA LEU A 273 -19.06 15.04 -9.78
C LEU A 273 -19.15 15.75 -11.13
N SER A 274 -18.06 16.38 -11.59
CA SER A 274 -18.07 17.21 -12.80
C SER A 274 -18.21 16.40 -14.10
N ARG A 275 -17.61 15.20 -14.12
CA ARG A 275 -17.45 14.35 -15.31
C ARG A 275 -18.66 13.44 -15.58
N PRO A 276 -19.39 13.57 -16.71
CA PRO A 276 -20.56 12.77 -17.02
C PRO A 276 -20.33 11.25 -17.01
N GLU A 277 -19.19 10.80 -17.54
CA GLU A 277 -18.81 9.39 -17.62
C GLU A 277 -18.58 8.77 -16.23
N VAL A 278 -18.03 9.56 -15.28
CA VAL A 278 -17.86 9.14 -13.88
C VAL A 278 -19.23 9.01 -13.22
N ARG A 279 -20.14 9.96 -13.45
CA ARG A 279 -21.51 9.90 -12.92
C ARG A 279 -22.27 8.67 -13.42
N VAL A 280 -22.19 8.40 -14.72
CA VAL A 280 -22.86 7.23 -15.32
C VAL A 280 -22.34 5.93 -14.69
N ALA A 281 -21.02 5.78 -14.56
CA ALA A 281 -20.46 4.57 -13.99
C ALA A 281 -20.76 4.39 -12.50
N ALA A 282 -20.73 5.48 -11.71
CA ALA A 282 -21.15 5.44 -10.32
C ALA A 282 -22.58 4.91 -10.17
N ARG A 283 -23.52 5.44 -10.97
CA ARG A 283 -24.91 4.96 -10.99
C ARG A 283 -25.05 3.50 -11.42
N LEU A 284 -24.33 3.10 -12.47
CA LEU A 284 -24.33 1.70 -12.91
C LEU A 284 -23.83 0.76 -11.81
N GLN A 285 -22.86 1.18 -11.01
CA GLN A 285 -22.35 0.38 -9.90
C GLN A 285 -23.30 0.35 -8.70
N MET A 286 -23.93 1.48 -8.36
CA MET A 286 -24.99 1.53 -7.36
C MET A 286 -26.14 0.58 -7.73
N LEU A 287 -26.53 0.57 -9.00
CA LEU A 287 -27.52 -0.37 -9.53
C LEU A 287 -27.03 -1.82 -9.44
N SER A 288 -25.82 -2.13 -9.91
CA SER A 288 -25.29 -3.50 -9.99
C SER A 288 -25.05 -4.13 -8.62
N THR A 289 -24.61 -3.34 -7.64
CA THR A 289 -24.08 -3.85 -6.36
C THR A 289 -25.06 -3.63 -5.21
N GLY A 290 -25.69 -2.46 -5.12
CA GLY A 290 -26.57 -2.09 -4.00
C GLY A 290 -28.05 -2.41 -4.24
N LEU A 291 -28.56 -2.22 -5.46
CA LEU A 291 -29.99 -2.37 -5.75
C LEU A 291 -30.37 -3.76 -6.29
N ILE A 292 -29.52 -4.37 -7.12
CA ILE A 292 -29.81 -5.67 -7.75
C ILE A 292 -29.50 -6.87 -6.83
N ARG A 293 -28.67 -6.74 -5.77
CA ARG A 293 -28.48 -7.83 -4.80
C ARG A 293 -29.72 -8.16 -3.97
N ASN A 294 -30.65 -7.20 -3.81
CA ASN A 294 -31.89 -7.39 -3.06
C ASN A 294 -33.12 -7.70 -3.93
N GLN A 295 -32.97 -7.82 -5.25
CA GLN A 295 -34.02 -8.32 -6.13
C GLN A 295 -33.45 -9.33 -7.11
N HIS A 296 -33.98 -10.56 -7.10
CA HIS A 296 -33.79 -11.53 -8.16
C HIS A 296 -34.20 -10.92 -9.52
N ILE A 297 -33.26 -10.29 -10.23
CA ILE A 297 -33.39 -9.97 -11.64
C ILE A 297 -32.52 -10.96 -12.39
N THR A 298 -33.06 -12.17 -12.56
CA THR A 298 -32.66 -13.05 -13.64
C THR A 298 -32.97 -12.34 -14.96
N GLN A 299 -31.91 -11.89 -15.64
CA GLN A 299 -31.88 -11.35 -17.02
C GLN A 299 -32.09 -9.83 -17.16
N LEU A 300 -30.97 -9.13 -17.44
CA LEU A 300 -31.00 -7.88 -18.20
C LEU A 300 -30.77 -8.21 -19.69
N PRO A 301 -31.62 -7.76 -20.63
CA PRO A 301 -31.46 -8.06 -22.05
C PRO A 301 -30.53 -7.03 -22.68
N ILE A 302 -29.21 -7.23 -22.56
CA ILE A 302 -28.24 -6.39 -23.28
C ILE A 302 -27.74 -7.06 -24.57
N SER A 303 -28.11 -8.31 -24.84
CA SER A 303 -27.74 -8.98 -26.10
C SER A 303 -28.95 -9.20 -27.00
N GLY A 304 -29.20 -8.24 -27.90
CA GLY A 304 -29.95 -8.52 -29.12
C GLY A 304 -31.11 -7.57 -29.45
N ARG A 305 -30.83 -6.30 -29.71
CA ARG A 305 -31.66 -5.52 -30.65
C ARG A 305 -30.94 -5.44 -31.99
N ARG A 306 -31.18 -6.43 -32.85
CA ARG A 306 -30.95 -6.26 -34.29
C ARG A 306 -31.95 -5.21 -34.77
N PHE A 307 -31.45 -4.12 -35.33
CA PHE A 307 -32.22 -3.22 -36.19
C PHE A 307 -32.72 -4.03 -37.39
N GLN A 308 -34.02 -4.35 -37.42
CA GLN A 308 -34.68 -4.76 -38.64
C GLN A 308 -35.15 -3.47 -39.34
N MET A 309 -34.38 -3.01 -40.33
CA MET A 309 -34.85 -2.03 -41.31
C MET A 309 -35.94 -2.70 -42.15
N LEU A 310 -37.17 -2.18 -42.05
CA LEU A 310 -38.20 -2.38 -43.07
C LEU A 310 -37.91 -1.39 -44.20
N ILE A 311 -37.55 -1.92 -45.36
CA ILE A 311 -37.61 -1.21 -46.63
C ILE A 311 -38.86 -1.78 -47.32
N ASP A 312 -39.82 -0.89 -47.59
CA ASP A 312 -40.89 -1.11 -48.58
C ASP A 312 -40.32 -0.98 -50.00
#